data_AF-A0A7S0H2D6-F1
#
_entry.id   AF-A0A7S0H2D6-F1
#
_cell.length_a   1.000
_cell.length_b   1.000
_cell.length_c   1.000
_cell.angle_alpha   90.00
_cell.angle_beta   90.00
_cell.angle_gamma   90.00
#
_symmetry.space_group_name_H-M   'P 1'
#
loop_
_entity.id
_entity.type
_entity.pdbx_description
1 polymer ?
#
loop_
_entity_poly.entity_id
_entity_poly.type
_entity_poly.pdbx_seq_one_letter_code
_entity_poly.pdbx_strand_id
1 'polypeptide(L)'
;MLLSQHVALHDPADGFIGIFGEAVCPGKEAEVAVAHATQLCEHRYGCAPEVAITGDVNERIAYVPGHLHHMLHELLKNAMRAVVEKHVPIYHSSSLGVPVPQLDLAQELPDIELTIAAGESDFHIRISDQGGGIPGEQMA
;
A
#
# COMPACT_ATOMS: atom_id res chain seq x y z
N MET A 1 -1.31 12.00 -16.57
CA MET A 1 -2.54 12.78 -16.31
C MET A 1 -3.16 13.37 -17.58
N LEU A 2 -2.57 14.38 -18.24
CA LEU A 2 -3.23 15.09 -19.36
C LEU A 2 -3.53 14.22 -20.61
N LEU A 3 -2.56 13.44 -21.08
CA LEU A 3 -2.79 12.53 -22.21
C LEU A 3 -3.82 11.45 -21.86
N SER A 4 -3.67 10.81 -20.69
CA SER A 4 -4.60 9.78 -20.20
C SER A 4 -6.02 10.34 -20.07
N GLN A 5 -6.17 11.58 -19.59
CA GLN A 5 -7.44 12.28 -19.53
C GLN A 5 -8.02 12.49 -20.93
N HIS A 6 -7.23 13.03 -21.86
CA HIS A 6 -7.69 13.24 -23.23
C HIS A 6 -8.17 11.95 -23.89
N VAL A 7 -7.42 10.85 -23.73
CA VAL A 7 -7.79 9.54 -24.27
C VAL A 7 -9.06 9.00 -23.62
N ALA A 8 -9.16 9.02 -22.29
CA ALA A 8 -10.31 8.49 -21.56
C ALA A 8 -11.60 9.29 -21.81
N LEU A 9 -11.52 10.56 -22.17
CA LEU A 9 -12.69 11.35 -22.57
C LEU A 9 -13.33 10.86 -23.89
N HIS A 10 -12.62 10.07 -24.70
CA HIS A 10 -13.16 9.48 -25.93
C HIS A 10 -13.84 8.11 -25.70
N ASP A 11 -13.71 7.52 -24.51
CA ASP A 11 -14.37 6.27 -24.11
C ASP A 11 -14.99 6.44 -22.71
N PRO A 12 -16.13 7.13 -22.61
CA PRO A 12 -16.72 7.52 -21.34
C PRO A 12 -17.22 6.30 -20.55
N ALA A 13 -16.90 6.29 -19.25
CA ALA A 13 -17.37 5.29 -18.30
C ALA A 13 -18.27 5.94 -17.23
N ASP A 14 -19.28 5.20 -16.77
CA ASP A 14 -20.22 5.69 -15.74
C ASP A 14 -19.49 6.04 -14.44
N GLY A 15 -19.74 7.25 -13.92
CA GLY A 15 -19.12 7.77 -12.70
C GLY A 15 -17.69 8.28 -12.90
N PHE A 16 -17.25 8.48 -14.15
CA PHE A 16 -15.94 9.02 -14.49
C PHE A 16 -16.02 10.20 -15.47
N ILE A 17 -15.19 11.21 -15.23
CA ILE A 17 -14.87 12.28 -16.15
C ILE A 17 -13.44 12.05 -16.65
N GLY A 18 -13.30 11.29 -17.73
CA GLY A 18 -12.00 10.79 -18.18
C GLY A 18 -11.40 9.83 -17.15
N ILE A 19 -10.23 10.16 -16.58
CA ILE A 19 -9.60 9.35 -15.52
C ILE A 19 -10.03 9.74 -14.10
N PHE A 20 -10.81 10.81 -13.96
CA PHE A 20 -11.28 11.30 -12.67
C PHE A 20 -12.57 10.59 -12.28
N GLY A 21 -12.55 9.80 -11.21
CA GLY A 21 -13.73 9.15 -10.66
C GLY A 21 -14.48 10.08 -9.72
N GLU A 22 -15.79 10.20 -9.89
CA GLU A 22 -16.62 11.10 -9.10
C GLU A 22 -16.88 10.60 -7.67
N ALA A 23 -16.81 9.28 -7.46
CA ALA A 23 -17.19 8.63 -6.20
C ALA A 23 -16.31 7.42 -5.87
N VAL A 24 -14.99 7.64 -5.86
CA VAL A 24 -13.97 6.62 -5.55
C VAL A 24 -14.02 6.27 -4.07
N CYS A 25 -13.98 4.97 -3.75
CA CYS A 25 -13.91 4.49 -2.37
C CYS A 25 -12.45 4.15 -2.02
N PRO A 26 -11.76 4.93 -1.16
CA PRO A 26 -10.37 4.67 -0.79
C PRO A 26 -10.16 3.33 -0.09
N GLY A 27 -11.13 2.85 0.68
CA GLY A 27 -11.05 1.54 1.34
C GLY A 27 -10.95 0.39 0.33
N LYS A 28 -11.76 0.42 -0.74
CA LYS A 28 -11.67 -0.57 -1.83
C LYS A 28 -10.35 -0.48 -2.60
N GLU A 29 -9.87 0.73 -2.85
CA GLU A 29 -8.57 0.91 -3.51
C GLU A 29 -7.42 0.40 -2.63
N ALA A 30 -7.52 0.60 -1.32
CA ALA A 30 -6.57 0.08 -0.34
C ALA A 30 -6.57 -1.46 -0.31
N GLU A 31 -7.74 -2.12 -0.32
CA GLU A 31 -7.83 -3.58 -0.40
C GLU A 31 -7.08 -4.15 -1.62
N VAL A 32 -7.27 -3.53 -2.80
CA VAL A 32 -6.59 -3.95 -4.03
C VAL A 32 -5.09 -3.69 -3.94
N ALA A 33 -4.67 -2.52 -3.43
CA ALA A 33 -3.26 -2.18 -3.25
C ALA A 33 -2.55 -3.10 -2.26
N VAL A 34 -3.23 -3.49 -1.17
CA VAL A 34 -2.77 -4.48 -0.19
C VAL A 34 -2.56 -5.82 -0.87
N ALA A 35 -3.55 -6.34 -1.59
CA ALA A 35 -3.44 -7.63 -2.29
C ALA A 35 -2.23 -7.66 -3.25
N HIS A 36 -2.04 -6.59 -4.05
CA HIS A 36 -0.90 -6.49 -4.96
C HIS A 36 0.45 -6.39 -4.24
N ALA A 37 0.52 -5.63 -3.14
CA ALA A 37 1.75 -5.50 -2.36
C ALA A 37 2.10 -6.80 -1.62
N THR A 38 1.11 -7.49 -1.03
CA THR A 38 1.24 -8.79 -0.38
C THR A 38 1.80 -9.82 -1.36
N GLN A 39 1.21 -9.95 -2.56
CA GLN A 39 1.70 -10.90 -3.57
C GLN A 39 3.18 -10.66 -3.92
N LEU A 40 3.59 -9.38 -4.05
CA LEU A 40 4.98 -9.05 -4.34
C LEU A 40 5.90 -9.36 -3.16
N CYS A 41 5.45 -9.06 -1.94
CA CYS A 41 6.19 -9.34 -0.71
C CYS A 41 6.40 -10.84 -0.53
N GLU A 42 5.34 -11.65 -0.66
CA GLU A 42 5.40 -13.11 -0.61
C GLU A 42 6.31 -13.68 -1.70
N HIS A 43 6.21 -13.18 -2.93
CA HIS A 43 7.10 -13.61 -4.01
C HIS A 43 8.57 -13.30 -3.71
N ARG A 44 8.86 -12.17 -3.04
CA ARG A 44 10.23 -11.73 -2.75
C ARG A 44 10.83 -12.36 -1.50
N TYR A 45 10.03 -12.50 -0.45
CA TYR A 45 10.46 -12.83 0.91
C TYR A 45 9.91 -14.16 1.43
N GLY A 46 8.94 -14.77 0.75
CA GLY A 46 8.27 -16.00 1.16
C GLY A 46 7.14 -15.79 2.19
N CYS A 47 6.92 -14.56 2.64
CA CYS A 47 5.87 -14.17 3.57
C CYS A 47 5.53 -12.68 3.40
N ALA A 48 4.43 -12.25 4.02
CA ALA A 48 4.05 -10.85 4.12
C ALA A 48 3.32 -10.62 5.46
N PRO A 49 3.41 -9.42 6.06
CA PRO A 49 2.56 -9.06 7.19
C PRO A 49 1.11 -8.84 6.73
N GLU A 50 0.16 -9.15 7.59
CA GLU A 50 -1.24 -8.77 7.40
C GLU A 50 -1.41 -7.24 7.47
N VAL A 51 -2.46 -6.75 6.80
CA VAL A 51 -2.79 -5.31 6.80
C VAL A 51 -4.20 -5.10 7.32
N ALA A 52 -4.31 -4.47 8.49
CA ALA A 52 -5.58 -4.09 9.08
C ALA A 52 -6.05 -2.74 8.53
N ILE A 53 -7.13 -2.75 7.75
CA ILE A 53 -7.75 -1.52 7.20
C ILE A 53 -8.87 -1.05 8.15
N THR A 54 -8.76 0.17 8.66
CA THR A 54 -9.67 0.73 9.67
C THR A 54 -10.11 2.16 9.35
N GLY A 55 -11.13 2.66 10.06
CA GLY A 55 -11.65 4.03 9.91
C GLY A 55 -12.77 4.14 8.89
N ASP A 56 -12.79 5.23 8.12
CA ASP A 56 -13.87 5.62 7.20
C ASP A 56 -13.79 4.86 5.85
N VAL A 57 -13.75 3.53 5.91
CA VAL A 57 -13.44 2.66 4.76
C VAL A 57 -14.48 2.68 3.63
N ASN A 58 -15.69 3.18 3.90
CA ASN A 58 -16.77 3.26 2.93
C ASN A 58 -16.97 4.67 2.36
N GLU A 59 -16.18 5.65 2.81
CA GLU A 59 -16.30 7.03 2.37
C GLU A 59 -15.97 7.18 0.89
N ARG A 60 -16.57 8.17 0.23
CA ARG A 60 -16.43 8.37 -1.22
C ARG A 60 -15.88 9.75 -1.52
N ILE A 61 -14.80 9.77 -2.28
CA ILE A 61 -14.13 11.00 -2.69
C ILE A 61 -14.04 11.09 -4.21
N ALA A 62 -14.05 12.31 -4.72
CA ALA A 62 -13.78 12.57 -6.12
C ALA A 62 -12.25 12.59 -6.33
N TYR A 63 -11.70 11.60 -7.04
CA TYR A 63 -10.25 11.42 -7.16
C TYR A 63 -9.88 10.61 -8.41
N VAL A 64 -8.58 10.50 -8.72
CA VAL A 64 -8.06 9.62 -9.77
C VAL A 64 -7.65 8.28 -9.15
N PRO A 65 -8.40 7.18 -9.33
CA PRO A 65 -8.13 5.90 -8.64
C PRO A 65 -6.71 5.38 -8.87
N GLY A 66 -6.23 5.45 -10.11
CA GLY A 66 -4.88 4.97 -10.45
C GLY A 66 -3.75 5.73 -9.73
N HIS A 67 -3.95 7.01 -9.39
CA HIS A 67 -2.97 7.75 -8.59
C HIS A 67 -2.99 7.28 -7.12
N LEU A 68 -4.19 7.08 -6.57
CA LEU A 68 -4.37 6.58 -5.21
C LEU A 68 -3.78 5.17 -5.08
N HIS A 69 -4.11 4.26 -6.00
CA HIS A 69 -3.54 2.91 -6.09
C HIS A 69 -2.01 2.95 -6.04
N HIS A 70 -1.40 3.78 -6.88
CA HIS A 70 0.05 3.86 -6.98
C HIS A 70 0.68 4.31 -5.66
N MET A 71 0.17 5.39 -5.05
CA MET A 71 0.68 5.86 -3.76
C MET A 71 0.55 4.79 -2.67
N LEU A 72 -0.60 4.14 -2.57
CA LEU A 72 -0.85 3.08 -1.58
C LEU A 72 0.09 1.89 -1.81
N HIS A 73 0.21 1.42 -3.05
CA HIS A 73 1.06 0.29 -3.40
C HIS A 73 2.53 0.55 -3.06
N GLU A 74 3.08 1.73 -3.39
CA GLU A 74 4.46 2.06 -3.09
C GLU A 74 4.73 2.16 -1.57
N LEU A 75 3.82 2.78 -0.82
CA LEU A 75 3.96 2.89 0.64
C LEU A 75 3.82 1.53 1.33
N LEU A 76 2.86 0.70 0.90
CA LEU A 76 2.66 -0.65 1.43
C LEU A 76 3.87 -1.55 1.16
N LYS A 77 4.46 -1.51 -0.04
CA LYS A 77 5.72 -2.24 -0.32
C LYS A 77 6.84 -1.86 0.65
N ASN A 78 6.99 -0.57 0.92
CA ASN A 78 8.03 -0.08 1.84
C ASN A 78 7.79 -0.57 3.26
N ALA A 79 6.54 -0.46 3.75
CA ALA A 79 6.14 -0.92 5.07
C ALA A 79 6.33 -2.45 5.23
N MET A 80 5.85 -3.25 4.26
CA MET A 80 6.00 -4.70 4.26
C MET A 80 7.47 -5.12 4.25
N ARG A 81 8.29 -4.49 3.40
CA ARG A 81 9.74 -4.72 3.38
C ARG A 81 10.36 -4.48 4.76
N ALA A 82 10.08 -3.31 5.36
CA ALA A 82 10.67 -2.94 6.64
C ALA A 82 10.26 -3.90 7.76
N VAL A 83 8.99 -4.33 7.80
CA VAL A 83 8.49 -5.31 8.77
C VAL A 83 9.19 -6.65 8.59
N VAL A 84 9.28 -7.16 7.37
CA VAL A 84 9.90 -8.47 7.10
C VAL A 84 11.39 -8.45 7.41
N GLU A 85 12.14 -7.46 6.90
CA GLU A 85 13.60 -7.37 7.10
C GLU A 85 13.98 -7.21 8.57
N LYS A 86 13.10 -6.59 9.38
CA LYS A 86 13.32 -6.41 10.83
C LYS A 86 12.93 -7.60 11.70
N HIS A 87 11.99 -8.44 11.30
CA HIS A 87 11.45 -9.49 12.19
C HIS A 87 11.87 -10.90 11.79
N VAL A 88 12.36 -11.09 10.57
CA VAL A 88 12.69 -12.40 10.03
C VAL A 88 14.21 -12.57 10.02
N PRO A 89 14.80 -13.37 10.95
CA PRO A 89 16.24 -13.36 11.26
C PRO A 89 17.18 -13.55 10.06
N ILE A 90 16.78 -14.35 9.09
CA ILE A 90 17.52 -14.59 7.84
C ILE A 90 17.78 -13.28 7.05
N TYR A 91 16.89 -12.29 7.17
CA TYR A 91 17.02 -11.00 6.51
C TYR A 91 17.74 -9.96 7.38
N HIS A 92 17.94 -10.20 8.69
CA HIS A 92 18.72 -9.29 9.55
C HIS A 92 20.21 -9.22 9.16
N SER A 93 20.74 -10.28 8.53
CA SER A 93 22.18 -10.40 8.26
C SER A 93 22.55 -10.42 6.78
N SER A 94 21.57 -10.37 5.86
CA SER A 94 21.86 -10.37 4.43
C SER A 94 21.94 -8.95 3.87
N SER A 95 23.16 -8.46 3.74
CA SER A 95 23.49 -7.65 2.57
C SER A 95 23.04 -8.42 1.30
N LEU A 96 22.13 -7.82 0.54
CA LEU A 96 21.88 -8.07 -0.89
C LEU A 96 21.71 -9.54 -1.35
N GLY A 97 20.45 -9.95 -1.54
CA GLY A 97 20.07 -10.65 -2.77
C GLY A 97 20.07 -12.18 -2.81
N VAL A 98 20.28 -12.90 -1.71
CA VAL A 98 20.19 -14.37 -1.72
C VAL A 98 18.72 -14.81 -1.54
N PRO A 99 18.18 -15.71 -2.38
CA PRO A 99 16.88 -16.34 -2.14
C PRO A 99 16.97 -17.21 -0.89
N VAL A 100 16.10 -16.96 0.08
CA VAL A 100 16.09 -17.74 1.31
C VAL A 100 15.17 -18.96 1.11
N PRO A 101 15.54 -20.16 1.61
CA PRO A 101 14.66 -21.33 1.51
C PRO A 101 13.30 -21.02 2.14
N GLN A 102 12.22 -21.58 1.60
CA GLN A 102 10.89 -21.52 2.22
C GLN A 102 11.03 -21.87 3.71
N LEU A 103 10.91 -20.86 4.56
CA LEU A 103 10.95 -21.04 6.00
C LEU A 103 9.52 -21.35 6.42
N ASP A 104 9.33 -22.41 7.21
CA ASP A 104 8.09 -22.64 7.96
C ASP A 104 7.96 -21.51 8.99
N LEU A 105 7.54 -20.34 8.52
CA LEU A 105 7.39 -19.10 9.29
C LEU A 105 6.12 -19.20 10.14
N ALA A 106 6.20 -19.98 11.22
CA ALA A 106 5.27 -19.88 12.33
C ALA A 106 5.46 -18.59 13.15
N GLN A 107 6.33 -17.68 12.69
CA GLN A 107 6.53 -16.37 13.31
C GLN A 107 5.53 -15.39 12.70
N GLU A 108 4.50 -15.07 13.47
CA GLU A 108 3.54 -14.03 13.14
C GLU A 108 4.27 -12.68 13.03
N LEU A 109 4.23 -12.08 11.84
CA LEU A 109 4.73 -10.73 11.61
C LEU A 109 3.75 -9.73 12.23
N PRO A 110 4.22 -8.60 12.79
CA PRO A 110 3.30 -7.58 13.28
C PRO A 110 2.53 -6.96 12.12
N ASP A 111 1.22 -6.81 12.31
CA ASP A 111 0.32 -6.20 11.34
C ASP A 111 0.73 -4.76 11.00
N ILE A 112 0.47 -4.37 9.76
CA ILE A 112 0.50 -2.99 9.30
C ILE A 112 -0.90 -2.42 9.49
N GLU A 113 -1.02 -1.23 10.09
CA GLU A 113 -2.30 -0.53 10.25
C GLU A 113 -2.47 0.51 9.14
N LEU A 114 -3.53 0.38 8.35
CA LEU A 114 -3.95 1.38 7.37
C LEU A 114 -5.24 2.05 7.86
N THR A 115 -5.13 3.27 8.35
CA THR A 115 -6.28 4.07 8.84
C THR A 115 -6.71 5.08 7.79
N ILE A 116 -8.00 5.08 7.45
CA ILE A 116 -8.63 6.09 6.58
C ILE A 116 -9.44 7.04 7.47
N ALA A 117 -9.24 8.35 7.32
CA ALA A 117 -10.01 9.36 8.02
C ALA A 117 -10.47 10.44 7.03
N ALA A 118 -11.77 10.69 6.99
CA ALA A 118 -12.36 11.73 6.15
C ALA A 118 -12.72 12.97 6.98
N GLY A 119 -12.17 14.11 6.59
CA GLY A 119 -12.54 15.43 7.09
C GLY A 119 -13.52 16.14 6.17
N GLU A 120 -13.90 17.37 6.53
CA GLU A 120 -14.80 18.18 5.71
C GLU A 120 -14.15 18.68 4.41
N SER A 121 -12.83 18.88 4.40
CA SER A 121 -12.09 19.46 3.28
C SER A 121 -10.92 18.60 2.80
N ASP A 122 -10.51 17.62 3.59
CA ASP A 122 -9.38 16.76 3.36
C ASP A 122 -9.70 15.30 3.68
N PHE A 123 -8.89 14.39 3.14
CA PHE A 123 -8.90 13.00 3.52
C PHE A 123 -7.47 12.59 3.86
N HIS A 124 -7.33 11.75 4.87
CA HIS A 124 -6.04 11.25 5.35
C HIS A 124 -6.02 9.74 5.24
N ILE A 125 -4.89 9.22 4.78
CA ILE A 125 -4.58 7.80 4.86
C ILE A 125 -3.26 7.69 5.59
N ARG A 126 -3.29 7.00 6.73
CA ARG A 126 -2.10 6.72 7.54
C ARG A 126 -1.76 5.25 7.42
N ILE A 127 -0.51 4.96 7.08
CA ILE A 127 0.05 3.61 7.09
C ILE A 127 1.08 3.57 8.21
N SER A 128 0.85 2.71 9.20
CA SER A 128 1.72 2.54 10.36
C SER A 128 2.29 1.12 10.36
N ASP A 129 3.62 1.01 10.38
CA ASP A 129 4.33 -0.25 10.44
C ASP A 129 5.21 -0.34 11.69
N GLN A 130 5.64 -1.56 12.03
CA GLN A 130 6.59 -1.81 13.12
C GLN A 130 8.00 -2.14 12.60
N GLY A 131 8.36 -1.71 11.39
CA GLY A 131 9.58 -2.03 10.65
C GLY A 131 10.87 -1.39 11.16
N GLY A 132 10.84 -0.65 12.27
CA GLY A 132 12.04 -0.10 12.93
C GLY A 132 12.35 1.36 12.64
N GLY A 133 11.58 1.98 11.74
CA GLY A 133 11.68 3.41 11.44
C GLY A 133 12.89 3.78 10.59
N ILE A 134 13.00 5.08 10.29
CA ILE A 134 14.06 5.67 9.48
C ILE A 134 14.97 6.50 10.40
N PRO A 135 16.29 6.24 10.45
CA PRO A 135 17.22 7.07 11.22
C PRO A 135 17.17 8.53 10.75
N GLY A 136 17.25 9.50 11.68
CA GLY A 136 17.13 10.93 11.34
C GLY A 136 18.13 11.42 10.30
N GLU A 137 19.31 10.81 10.23
CA GLU A 137 20.36 11.10 9.23
C GLU A 137 19.91 10.76 7.79
N GLN A 138 18.95 9.85 7.61
CA GLN A 138 18.42 9.42 6.31
C GLN A 138 17.13 10.16 5.92
N MET A 139 16.64 11.06 6.77
CA MET A 139 15.40 11.81 6.53
C MET A 139 15.63 13.19 5.88
N ALA A 140 16.89 13.59 5.67
CA ALA A 140 17.28 14.92 5.18
C ALA A 140 17.55 14.95 3.66
#